data_AF-A0A6V8F1S1-F1
#
_entry.id   AF-A0A6V8F1S1-F1
#
_cell.length_a   1.000
_cell.length_b   1.000
_cell.length_c   1.000
_cell.angle_alpha   90.00
_cell.angle_beta   90.00
_cell.angle_gamma   90.00
#
_symmetry.space_group_name_H-M   'P 1'
#
loop_
_entity.id
_entity.type
_entity.pdbx_description
1 polymer ?
#
loop_
_entity_poly.entity_id
_entity_poly.type
_entity_poly.pdbx_seq_one_letter_code
_entity_poly.pdbx_strand_id
1 'polypeptide(L)'
;MGEAVSLTLPQVAASTPSGHSIEIIDENYEPIDFNADADLVGITCITMTVNRAYEIADMFHMRGIPVVIGGDHPSALPTEAKQHADSVVVGEAEDTWPLLLEDFTQNRLKPFYVST
;
A
#
# COMPACT_ATOMS: atom_id res chain seq x y z
N MET A 1 8.87 -2.86 -25.84
CA MET A 1 9.70 -2.11 -24.87
C MET A 1 9.57 -2.88 -23.57
N GLY A 2 10.68 -3.30 -22.94
CA GLY A 2 10.59 -3.97 -21.65
C GLY A 2 10.14 -2.94 -20.62
N GLU A 3 8.97 -3.14 -20.03
CA GLU A 3 8.53 -2.29 -18.93
C GLU A 3 9.43 -2.51 -17.71
N ALA A 4 9.77 -1.43 -17.03
CA ALA A 4 10.60 -1.48 -15.85
C ALA A 4 9.82 -2.16 -14.72
N VAL A 5 10.27 -3.34 -14.29
CA VAL A 5 9.80 -3.95 -13.05
C VAL A 5 10.19 -3.03 -11.89
N SER A 6 9.20 -2.52 -11.16
CA SER A 6 9.45 -1.70 -9.98
C SER A 6 9.99 -2.57 -8.84
N LEU A 7 11.04 -2.11 -8.16
CA LEU A 7 11.58 -2.78 -6.97
C LEU A 7 10.86 -2.38 -5.68
N THR A 8 9.95 -1.42 -5.73
CA THR A 8 9.29 -0.86 -4.54
C THR A 8 8.57 -1.94 -3.72
N LEU A 9 7.67 -2.73 -4.31
CA LEU A 9 6.95 -3.78 -3.57
C LEU A 9 7.89 -4.90 -3.08
N PRO A 10 8.84 -5.41 -3.88
CA PRO A 10 9.86 -6.33 -3.36
C PRO A 10 10.69 -5.78 -2.19
N GLN A 11 11.03 -4.48 -2.17
CA GLN A 11 11.75 -3.85 -1.06
C GLN A 11 10.90 -3.80 0.20
N VAL A 12 9.63 -3.41 0.09
CA VAL A 12 8.67 -3.42 1.20
C VAL A 12 8.44 -4.85 1.73
N ALA A 13 8.36 -5.82 0.84
CA ALA A 13 8.24 -7.23 1.25
C ALA A 13 9.48 -7.70 2.02
N ALA A 14 10.68 -7.25 1.62
CA ALA A 14 11.91 -7.56 2.32
C ALA A 14 12.03 -6.87 3.70
N SER A 15 11.44 -5.68 3.88
CA SER A 15 11.41 -4.97 5.17
C SER A 15 10.30 -5.46 6.10
N THR A 16 9.37 -6.28 5.61
CA THR A 16 8.25 -6.79 6.38
C THR A 16 8.74 -7.74 7.50
N PRO A 17 8.40 -7.50 8.78
CA PRO A 17 8.80 -8.37 9.87
C PRO A 17 8.31 -9.81 9.71
N SER A 18 9.06 -10.77 10.27
CA SER A 18 8.67 -12.18 10.29
C SER A 18 7.28 -12.39 10.91
N GLY A 19 6.54 -13.39 10.40
CA GLY A 19 5.20 -13.72 10.88
C GLY A 19 4.07 -13.20 9.98
N HIS A 20 4.40 -12.45 8.93
CA HIS A 20 3.46 -12.06 7.88
C HIS A 20 3.62 -12.95 6.64
N SER A 21 2.50 -13.30 6.01
CA SER A 21 2.48 -13.85 4.66
C SER A 21 2.30 -12.72 3.68
N ILE A 22 3.06 -12.71 2.59
CA ILE A 22 3.07 -11.61 1.62
C ILE A 22 2.79 -12.19 0.25
N GLU A 23 1.83 -11.57 -0.44
CA GLU A 23 1.55 -11.78 -1.86
C GLU A 23 1.74 -10.44 -2.57
N ILE A 24 2.47 -10.45 -3.68
CA ILE A 24 2.70 -9.27 -4.52
C ILE A 24 1.98 -9.51 -5.83
N ILE A 25 1.10 -8.57 -6.19
CA ILE A 25 0.35 -8.57 -7.44
C ILE A 25 0.74 -7.34 -8.23
N ASP A 26 1.15 -7.54 -9.48
CA ASP A 26 1.35 -6.45 -10.45
C ASP A 26 0.26 -6.52 -11.51
N GLU A 27 -0.66 -5.54 -11.49
CA GLU A 27 -1.83 -5.49 -12.39
C GLU A 27 -1.45 -5.46 -13.88
N ASN A 28 -0.21 -5.08 -14.22
CA ASN A 28 0.25 -5.11 -15.61
C ASN A 28 0.48 -6.54 -16.13
N TYR A 29 0.71 -7.51 -15.23
CA TYR A 29 1.02 -8.89 -15.58
C TYR A 29 -0.10 -9.86 -15.24
N GLU A 30 -0.85 -9.60 -14.18
CA GLU A 30 -1.95 -10.45 -13.73
C GLU A 30 -3.11 -9.64 -13.14
N PRO A 31 -4.36 -10.09 -13.30
CA PRO A 31 -5.51 -9.37 -12.75
C PRO A 31 -5.53 -9.45 -11.23
N ILE A 32 -5.99 -8.38 -10.58
CA ILE A 32 -6.22 -8.36 -9.14
C ILE A 32 -7.46 -9.20 -8.81
N ASP A 33 -7.31 -10.20 -7.93
CA ASP A 33 -8.45 -10.86 -7.31
C ASP A 33 -9.02 -10.01 -6.17
N PHE A 34 -10.07 -9.26 -6.47
CA PHE A 34 -10.77 -8.44 -5.45
C PHE A 34 -11.49 -9.28 -4.39
N ASN A 35 -11.53 -10.61 -4.50
CA ASN A 35 -12.06 -11.50 -3.46
C ASN A 35 -10.95 -12.15 -2.61
N ALA A 36 -9.68 -11.79 -2.84
CA ALA A 36 -8.54 -12.31 -2.07
C ALA A 36 -8.79 -12.19 -0.55
N ASP A 37 -8.34 -13.19 0.19
CA ASP A 37 -8.42 -13.24 1.65
C ASP A 37 -7.17 -12.57 2.22
N ALA A 38 -7.29 -11.28 2.53
CA ALA A 38 -6.20 -10.45 3.02
C ALA A 38 -6.65 -9.68 4.27
N ASP A 39 -5.78 -9.63 5.28
CA ASP A 39 -6.00 -8.85 6.50
C ASP A 39 -5.68 -7.36 6.30
N LEU A 40 -4.77 -7.04 5.37
CA LEU A 40 -4.31 -5.69 5.05
C LEU A 40 -3.89 -5.64 3.58
N VAL A 41 -4.23 -4.56 2.87
CA VAL A 41 -3.81 -4.33 1.49
C VAL A 41 -2.88 -3.12 1.42
N GLY A 42 -1.69 -3.30 0.85
CA GLY A 42 -0.74 -2.23 0.55
C GLY A 42 -0.68 -1.93 -0.94
N ILE A 43 -0.80 -0.65 -1.32
CA ILE A 43 -0.79 -0.20 -2.72
C ILE A 43 0.32 0.84 -2.89
N THR A 44 1.14 0.67 -3.93
CA THR A 44 2.10 1.70 -4.37
C THR A 44 1.67 2.28 -5.71
N CYS A 45 1.77 3.60 -5.88
CA CYS A 45 1.45 4.23 -7.15
C CYS A 45 2.26 5.51 -7.41
N ILE A 46 2.32 5.87 -8.69
CA ILE A 46 2.83 7.15 -9.18
C ILE A 46 1.66 7.96 -9.73
N THR A 47 1.88 9.24 -10.06
CA THR A 47 0.80 10.13 -10.53
C THR A 47 0.05 9.58 -11.75
N MET A 48 0.73 8.84 -12.63
CA MET A 48 0.10 8.26 -13.82
C MET A 48 -0.91 7.16 -13.49
N THR A 49 -0.74 6.44 -12.39
CA THR A 49 -1.57 5.28 -12.01
C THR A 49 -2.44 5.55 -10.79
N VAL A 50 -2.41 6.77 -10.24
CA VAL A 50 -3.07 7.10 -8.96
C VAL A 50 -4.58 6.86 -8.98
N ASN A 51 -5.28 7.26 -10.05
CA ASN A 51 -6.73 7.05 -10.14
C ASN A 51 -7.09 5.56 -10.09
N ARG A 52 -6.30 4.72 -10.77
CA ARG A 52 -6.47 3.26 -10.74
C ARG A 52 -6.18 2.70 -9.35
N ALA A 53 -5.14 3.20 -8.69
CA ALA A 53 -4.81 2.83 -7.31
C ALA A 53 -5.93 3.18 -6.34
N TYR A 54 -6.58 4.34 -6.50
CA TYR A 54 -7.75 4.73 -5.71
C TYR A 54 -8.95 3.82 -5.95
N GLU A 55 -9.25 3.46 -7.20
CA GLU A 55 -10.30 2.49 -7.51
C GLU A 55 -10.04 1.14 -6.82
N ILE A 56 -8.80 0.64 -6.88
CA ILE A 56 -8.41 -0.62 -6.22
C ILE A 56 -8.56 -0.49 -4.71
N ALA A 57 -8.10 0.61 -4.12
CA ALA A 57 -8.21 0.88 -2.70
C ALA A 57 -9.68 0.88 -2.24
N ASP A 58 -10.55 1.61 -2.95
CA ASP A 58 -11.97 1.70 -2.63
C ASP A 58 -12.66 0.32 -2.71
N MET A 59 -12.27 -0.54 -3.67
CA MET A 59 -12.82 -1.89 -3.80
C MET A 59 -12.51 -2.79 -2.60
N PHE A 60 -11.28 -2.75 -2.07
CA PHE A 60 -10.93 -3.50 -0.86
C PHE A 60 -11.52 -2.86 0.40
N HIS A 61 -11.55 -1.53 0.47
CA HIS A 61 -12.17 -0.81 1.57
C HIS A 61 -13.67 -1.11 1.71
N MET A 62 -14.40 -1.23 0.59
CA MET A 62 -15.81 -1.66 0.58
C MET A 62 -16.03 -3.06 1.16
N ARG A 63 -15.01 -3.93 1.16
CA ARG A 63 -15.05 -5.25 1.81
C ARG A 63 -14.72 -5.18 3.31
N GLY A 64 -14.38 -4.01 3.83
CA GLY A 64 -13.92 -3.82 5.20
C GLY A 64 -12.48 -4.25 5.44
N ILE A 65 -11.69 -4.44 4.38
CA ILE A 65 -10.26 -4.74 4.49
C ILE A 65 -9.49 -3.41 4.59
N PRO A 66 -8.68 -3.20 5.63
CA PRO A 66 -7.88 -1.98 5.76
C PRO A 66 -6.91 -1.80 4.60
N VAL A 67 -6.81 -0.56 4.11
CA VAL A 67 -5.96 -0.22 2.95
C VAL A 67 -4.89 0.81 3.35
N VAL A 68 -3.67 0.57 2.87
CA VAL A 68 -2.53 1.49 2.97
C VAL A 68 -2.09 1.87 1.57
N ILE A 69 -1.87 3.17 1.33
CA ILE A 69 -1.35 3.64 0.05
C ILE A 69 -0.03 4.42 0.23
N GLY A 70 0.91 4.22 -0.69
CA GLY A 70 2.23 4.86 -0.69
C GLY A 70 2.79 5.05 -2.10
N GLY A 71 4.04 5.51 -2.19
CA GLY A 71 4.71 5.85 -3.44
C GLY A 71 4.78 7.36 -3.69
N ASP A 72 5.29 7.75 -4.87
CA ASP A 72 5.62 9.14 -5.19
C ASP A 72 4.41 10.07 -5.09
N HIS A 73 3.26 9.64 -5.60
CA HIS A 73 2.07 10.49 -5.61
C HIS A 73 1.44 10.63 -4.21
N PRO A 74 1.17 9.55 -3.46
CA PRO A 74 0.71 9.67 -2.08
C PRO A 74 1.69 10.42 -1.17
N SER A 75 2.99 10.38 -1.47
CA SER A 75 3.98 11.19 -0.74
C SER A 75 3.87 12.69 -1.05
N ALA A 76 3.60 13.03 -2.32
CA ALA A 76 3.44 14.42 -2.75
C ALA A 76 2.07 15.02 -2.34
N LEU A 77 1.01 14.21 -2.34
CA LEU A 77 -0.37 14.63 -2.07
C LEU A 77 -1.05 13.71 -1.03
N PRO A 78 -0.53 13.62 0.21
CA PRO A 78 -0.97 12.64 1.20
C PRO A 78 -2.43 12.83 1.63
N THR A 79 -2.88 14.08 1.77
CA THR A 79 -4.26 14.37 2.16
C THR A 79 -5.27 13.97 1.07
N GLU A 80 -4.86 14.00 -0.20
CA GLU A 80 -5.69 13.49 -1.30
C GLU A 80 -5.78 11.97 -1.22
N ALA A 81 -4.62 11.29 -1.18
CA ALA A 81 -4.56 9.84 -1.12
C ALA A 81 -5.28 9.25 0.11
N LYS A 82 -5.26 9.96 1.24
CA LYS A 82 -5.95 9.56 2.47
C LYS A 82 -7.47 9.44 2.34
N GLN A 83 -8.07 10.05 1.31
CA GLN A 83 -9.50 9.94 1.05
C GLN A 83 -9.91 8.53 0.59
N HIS A 84 -8.94 7.73 0.12
CA HIS A 84 -9.16 6.39 -0.44
C HIS A 84 -8.54 5.25 0.39
N ALA A 85 -7.82 5.57 1.47
CA ALA A 85 -7.07 4.59 2.26
C ALA A 85 -7.18 4.86 3.76
N ASP A 86 -7.04 3.84 4.60
CA ASP A 86 -7.02 3.96 6.05
C ASP A 86 -5.74 4.65 6.54
N SER A 87 -4.60 4.39 5.89
CA SER A 87 -3.31 5.01 6.17
C SER A 87 -2.57 5.40 4.89
N VAL A 88 -1.75 6.44 4.97
CA VAL A 88 -0.82 6.83 3.89
C VAL A 88 0.62 6.74 4.38
N VAL A 89 1.47 6.06 3.63
CA VAL A 89 2.92 6.06 3.82
C VAL A 89 3.53 7.18 2.98
N VAL A 90 4.25 8.11 3.63
CA VAL A 90 4.85 9.30 3.04
C VAL A 90 6.37 9.19 3.14
N GLY A 91 7.03 9.20 1.99
CA GLY A 91 8.47 8.95 1.89
C GLY A 91 8.79 7.45 1.87
N GLU A 92 9.96 7.09 2.41
CA GLU A 92 10.47 5.72 2.35
C GLU A 92 9.69 4.77 3.29
N ALA A 93 9.39 3.59 2.77
CA ALA A 93 8.57 2.60 3.46
C ALA A 93 9.40 1.72 4.40
N GLU A 94 10.71 1.62 4.20
CA GLU A 94 11.61 0.74 4.95
C GLU A 94 11.53 0.97 6.47
N ASP A 95 11.45 2.23 6.89
CA ASP A 95 11.39 2.60 8.31
C ASP A 95 9.96 2.68 8.84
N THR A 96 9.00 3.01 7.98
CA THR A 96 7.62 3.29 8.38
C THR A 96 6.71 2.07 8.32
N TRP A 97 6.95 1.15 7.38
CA TRP A 97 6.16 -0.06 7.17
C TRP A 97 6.17 -1.02 8.36
N PRO A 98 7.32 -1.31 9.03
CA PRO A 98 7.32 -2.15 10.22
C PRO A 98 6.47 -1.55 11.37
N LEU A 99 6.55 -0.23 11.56
CA LEU A 99 5.75 0.49 12.57
C LEU A 99 4.26 0.47 12.24
N LEU A 100 3.93 0.61 10.95
CA LEU A 100 2.56 0.50 10.47
C LEU A 100 1.99 -0.90 10.77
N LEU A 101 2.74 -1.96 10.48
CA LEU A 101 2.30 -3.33 10.74
C LEU A 101 2.14 -3.61 12.24
N GLU A 102 3.01 -3.07 13.09
CA GLU A 102 2.83 -3.14 14.54
C GLU A 102 1.52 -2.47 14.96
N ASP A 103 1.25 -1.25 14.48
CA ASP A 103 0.04 -0.51 14.78
C ASP A 103 -1.22 -1.20 14.22
N PHE A 104 -1.12 -1.84 13.06
CA PHE A 104 -2.17 -2.65 12.46
C PHE A 104 -2.56 -3.81 13.38
N THR A 105 -1.59 -4.59 13.87
CA THR A 105 -1.85 -5.73 14.77
C THR A 105 -2.52 -5.34 16.10
N GLN A 106 -2.42 -4.06 16.46
CA GLN A 106 -3.01 -3.49 17.68
C GLN A 106 -4.28 -2.66 17.41
N ASN A 107 -4.82 -2.69 16.18
CA ASN A 107 -5.98 -1.89 15.76
C ASN A 107 -5.83 -0.38 16.04
N ARG A 108 -4.62 0.15 15.82
CA ARG A 108 -4.27 1.56 16.09
C ARG A 108 -3.59 2.26 14.90
N LEU A 109 -3.96 1.87 13.68
CA LEU A 109 -3.47 2.51 12.45
C LEU A 109 -3.62 4.04 12.52
N LYS A 110 -2.54 4.74 12.18
CA LYS A 110 -2.50 6.20 12.09
C LYS A 110 -2.85 6.64 10.66
N PRO A 111 -3.46 7.81 10.48
CA PRO A 111 -3.79 8.28 9.13
C PRO A 111 -2.53 8.49 8.26
N PHE A 112 -1.40 8.83 8.86
CA PHE A 112 -0.15 9.10 8.14
C PHE A 112 1.04 8.49 8.87
N TYR A 113 1.91 7.84 8.11
CA TYR A 113 3.22 7.35 8.52
C TYR A 113 4.27 8.06 7.66
N VAL A 114 5.13 8.87 8.28
CA VAL A 114 6.03 9.78 7.56
C VAL A 114 7.48 9.40 7.87
N SER A 115 8.26 9.09 6.84
CA SER A 115 9.71 8.92 6.96
C SER A 115 10.35 10.26 7.32
N THR A 116 11.35 10.24 8.21
CA THR A 116 12.09 11.44 8.62
C THR A 116 13.25 11.74 7.66
#